data_AF-A0A7C4BZT0-F1
#
_entry.id   AF-A0A7C4BZT0-F1
#
_cell.length_a   1.000
_cell.length_b   1.000
_cell.length_c   1.000
_cell.angle_alpha   90.00
_cell.angle_beta   90.00
_cell.angle_gamma   90.00
#
_symmetry.space_group_name_H-M   'P 1'
#
loop_
_entity.id
_entity.type
_entity.pdbx_description
1 polymer ?
#
loop_
_entity_poly.entity_id
_entity_poly.type
_entity_poly.pdbx_seq_one_letter_code
_entity_poly.pdbx_strand_id
1 'polypeptide(L)'
;MVWTGPQGGSDPAVYSTGEDTLFILGGGSGKSTDGGFSFVAVPKPSGSWRQPDVIAVPGGYRMYYSAPEGGIRSAFSADGTEWIEDPGRRLDMGLDPTVVRMPDGTYRMYYRLAVAPPEA
;
A
#
# COMPACT_ATOMS: atom_id res chain seq x y z
N MET A 1 11.24 14.75 9.83
CA MET A 1 10.29 13.66 10.05
C MET A 1 10.35 13.25 11.51
N VAL A 2 9.25 13.39 12.24
CA VAL A 2 9.10 12.86 13.60
C VAL A 2 8.06 11.73 13.56
N TRP A 3 8.49 10.52 13.92
CA TRP A 3 7.64 9.31 13.94
C TRP A 3 7.45 8.84 15.38
N THR A 4 6.19 8.66 15.80
CA THR A 4 5.84 8.27 17.18
C THR A 4 5.41 6.80 17.32
N GLY A 5 5.41 6.03 16.23
CA GLY A 5 5.03 4.61 16.25
C GLY A 5 6.21 3.64 16.40
N PRO A 6 5.96 2.32 16.30
CA PRO A 6 7.00 1.30 16.33
C PRO A 6 8.10 1.59 15.31
N GLN A 7 9.35 1.50 15.73
CA GLN A 7 10.50 1.65 14.83
C GLN A 7 10.67 0.35 14.04
N GLY A 8 10.73 0.44 12.71
CA GLY A 8 10.91 -0.70 11.82
C GLY A 8 9.81 -0.85 10.76
N GLY A 9 10.23 -1.00 9.52
CA GLY A 9 9.38 -1.17 8.35
C GLY A 9 10.18 -0.88 7.08
N SER A 10 9.94 -1.66 6.02
CA SER A 10 10.50 -1.40 4.69
C SER A 10 9.38 -1.03 3.73
N ASP A 11 9.79 -0.50 2.58
CA ASP A 11 8.94 -0.28 1.41
C ASP A 11 7.70 0.56 1.69
N PRO A 12 7.87 1.81 2.18
CA PRO A 12 6.72 2.65 2.45
C PRO A 12 5.96 3.07 1.19
N ALA A 13 4.64 3.26 1.34
CA ALA A 13 3.81 4.06 0.47
C ALA A 13 3.35 5.34 1.18
N VAL A 14 3.38 6.47 0.47
CA VAL A 14 2.78 7.74 0.90
C VAL A 14 1.63 8.05 -0.05
N TYR A 15 0.48 8.42 0.49
CA TYR A 15 -0.65 8.92 -0.31
C TYR A 15 -1.40 10.01 0.45
N SER A 16 -2.03 10.92 -0.29
CA SER A 16 -2.78 12.03 0.29
C SER A 16 -4.28 11.72 0.36
N THR A 17 -4.92 12.18 1.43
CA THR A 17 -6.36 12.06 1.66
C THR A 17 -6.94 13.46 1.93
N GLY A 18 -7.27 14.19 0.87
CA GLY A 18 -7.69 15.59 1.00
C GLY A 18 -6.58 16.47 1.57
N GLU A 19 -6.75 16.98 2.79
CA GLU A 19 -5.76 17.80 3.49
C GLU A 19 -4.68 16.98 4.23
N ASP A 20 -4.91 15.67 4.42
CA ASP A 20 -4.02 14.82 5.19
C ASP A 20 -3.03 14.05 4.30
N THR A 21 -1.88 13.70 4.86
CA THR A 21 -0.93 12.76 4.25
C THR A 21 -0.88 11.48 5.07
N LEU A 22 -1.24 10.35 4.46
CA LEU A 22 -1.14 9.03 5.05
C LEU A 22 0.10 8.30 4.55
N PHE A 23 0.67 7.51 5.45
CA PHE A 23 1.85 6.72 5.22
C PHE A 23 1.62 5.29 5.68
N ILE A 24 2.02 4.32 4.88
CA ILE A 24 1.86 2.91 5.15
C ILE A 24 3.20 2.21 4.95
N LEU A 25 3.67 1.49 5.96
CA LEU A 25 4.90 0.70 6.03
C LEU A 25 4.55 -0.77 6.20
N GLY A 26 5.37 -1.69 5.69
CA GLY A 26 5.19 -3.15 5.93
C GLY A 26 5.10 -3.60 7.41
N GLY A 27 5.30 -2.70 8.38
CA GLY A 27 5.13 -2.93 9.82
C GLY A 27 4.20 -1.96 10.57
N GLY A 28 3.61 -0.94 9.91
CA GLY A 28 2.80 0.07 10.59
C GLY A 28 2.23 1.14 9.65
N SER A 29 1.42 2.05 10.17
CA SER A 29 0.83 3.13 9.39
C SER A 29 0.79 4.41 10.21
N GLY A 30 0.95 5.54 9.53
CA GLY A 30 1.01 6.86 10.14
C GLY A 30 0.14 7.87 9.41
N LYS A 31 -0.46 8.80 10.16
CA LYS A 31 -1.18 9.95 9.63
C LYS A 31 -0.45 11.24 9.97
N SER A 32 -0.31 12.10 8.99
CA SER A 32 0.20 13.45 9.12
C SER A 32 -0.90 14.46 8.77
N THR A 33 -1.00 15.50 9.59
CA THR A 33 -1.85 16.68 9.38
C THR A 33 -1.02 17.95 9.15
N ASP A 34 0.31 17.81 9.01
CA ASP A 34 1.27 18.91 8.93
C ASP A 34 2.10 18.86 7.64
N GLY A 35 1.52 18.34 6.55
CA GLY A 35 2.22 18.24 5.27
C GLY A 35 3.34 17.20 5.23
N GLY A 36 3.29 16.20 6.11
CA GLY A 36 4.25 15.09 6.16
C GLY A 36 5.48 15.33 7.05
N PHE A 37 5.49 16.38 7.88
CA PHE A 37 6.62 16.64 8.78
C PHE A 37 6.60 15.73 10.03
N SER A 38 5.41 15.40 10.53
CA SER A 38 5.20 14.47 11.64
C SER A 38 4.09 13.46 11.34
N PHE A 39 4.22 12.27 11.92
CA PHE A 39 3.26 11.18 11.73
C PHE A 39 2.86 10.58 13.08
N VAL A 40 1.56 10.48 13.31
CA VAL A 40 0.94 9.78 14.43
C VAL A 40 0.56 8.38 13.97
N ALA A 41 0.93 7.36 14.76
CA ALA A 41 0.58 5.99 14.44
C ALA A 41 -0.96 5.80 14.38
N VAL A 42 -1.43 5.14 13.33
CA VAL A 42 -2.83 4.74 13.16
C VAL A 42 -2.93 3.22 13.06
N PRO A 43 -4.11 2.61 13.28
CA PRO A 43 -4.29 1.17 13.09
C PRO A 43 -3.74 0.71 11.74
N LYS A 44 -3.04 -0.43 11.77
CA LYS A 44 -2.47 -1.04 10.57
C LYS A 44 -3.43 -2.08 9.98
N PRO A 45 -3.36 -2.35 8.67
CA PRO A 45 -4.03 -3.52 8.10
C PRO A 45 -3.61 -4.81 8.83
N SER A 46 -4.59 -5.70 9.04
CA SER A 46 -4.34 -7.08 9.50
C SER A 46 -3.63 -7.91 8.42
N GLY A 47 -2.95 -8.99 8.83
CA GLY A 47 -2.25 -9.88 7.90
C GLY A 47 -0.81 -9.48 7.60
N SER A 48 -0.18 -10.24 6.69
CA SER A 48 1.19 -10.01 6.22
C SER A 48 1.15 -9.56 4.77
N TRP A 49 1.76 -8.42 4.51
CA TRP A 49 1.81 -7.76 3.22
C TRP A 49 3.15 -7.03 3.12
N ARG A 50 3.62 -6.82 1.90
CA ARG A 50 4.90 -6.16 1.62
C ARG A 50 4.73 -5.20 0.47
N GLN A 51 5.56 -4.16 0.44
CA GLN A 51 5.64 -3.23 -0.69
C GLN A 51 4.26 -2.70 -1.08
N PRO A 52 3.51 -2.12 -0.11
CA PRO A 52 2.25 -1.49 -0.42
C PRO A 52 2.45 -0.43 -1.49
N ASP A 53 1.41 -0.23 -2.29
CA ASP A 53 1.18 1.00 -3.02
C ASP A 53 -0.30 1.35 -2.92
N VAL A 54 -0.60 2.62 -2.67
CA VAL A 54 -1.97 3.07 -2.38
C VAL A 54 -2.37 4.16 -3.34
N ILE A 55 -3.55 4.00 -3.92
CA ILE A 55 -4.12 4.97 -4.85
C ILE A 55 -5.55 5.33 -4.46
N ALA A 56 -5.89 6.61 -4.65
CA ALA A 56 -7.27 7.07 -4.53
C ALA A 56 -8.14 6.49 -5.66
N VAL A 57 -9.31 6.00 -5.28
CA VAL A 57 -10.33 5.44 -6.17
C VAL A 57 -11.69 6.06 -5.81
N PRO A 58 -12.72 5.96 -6.68
CA PRO A 58 -14.05 6.40 -6.31
C PRO A 58 -14.49 5.76 -4.98
N GLY A 59 -14.87 6.58 -4.01
CA GLY A 59 -15.33 6.15 -2.70
C GLY A 59 -14.26 5.86 -1.66
N GLY A 60 -12.96 5.98 -1.97
CA GLY A 60 -11.89 5.78 -0.98
C GLY A 60 -10.53 5.51 -1.58
N TYR A 61 -9.85 4.50 -1.04
CA TYR A 61 -8.47 4.14 -1.36
C TYR A 61 -8.38 2.65 -1.65
N ARG A 62 -7.49 2.29 -2.57
CA ARG A 62 -7.12 0.91 -2.81
C ARG A 62 -5.62 0.74 -2.62
N MET A 63 -5.26 -0.18 -1.76
CA MET A 63 -3.90 -0.65 -1.57
C MET A 63 -3.69 -1.86 -2.45
N TYR A 64 -2.57 -1.90 -3.15
CA TYR A 64 -2.01 -3.09 -3.78
C TYR A 64 -0.76 -3.49 -3.01
N TYR A 65 -0.54 -4.78 -2.82
CA TYR A 65 0.61 -5.26 -2.06
C TYR A 65 1.08 -6.64 -2.55
N SER A 66 2.37 -6.89 -2.36
CA SER A 66 2.97 -8.20 -2.54
C SER A 66 2.47 -9.13 -1.43
N ALA A 67 1.89 -10.27 -1.82
CA ALA A 67 1.53 -11.32 -0.87
C ALA A 67 2.77 -12.12 -0.45
N PRO A 68 2.87 -12.62 0.79
CA PRO A 68 4.02 -13.41 1.26
C PRO A 68 4.31 -14.65 0.40
N GLU A 69 3.26 -15.27 -0.14
CA GLU A 69 3.30 -16.42 -1.04
C GLU A 69 3.59 -16.06 -2.50
N GLY A 70 3.83 -14.78 -2.80
CA GLY A 70 3.99 -14.25 -4.16
C GLY A 70 2.67 -13.82 -4.81
N GLY A 71 2.80 -13.00 -5.85
CA GLY A 71 1.67 -12.38 -6.52
C GLY A 71 1.20 -11.11 -5.81
N ILE A 72 0.25 -10.42 -6.45
CA ILE A 72 -0.27 -9.14 -5.98
C ILE A 72 -1.72 -9.30 -5.55
N ARG A 73 -2.02 -8.83 -4.34
CA ARG A 73 -3.36 -8.72 -3.76
C ARG A 73 -3.75 -7.26 -3.63
N SER A 74 -5.00 -6.99 -3.26
CA SER A 74 -5.46 -5.64 -2.96
C SER A 74 -6.40 -5.58 -1.78
N ALA A 75 -6.50 -4.42 -1.15
CA ALA A 75 -7.44 -4.10 -0.08
C ALA A 75 -8.06 -2.72 -0.32
N PHE A 76 -9.32 -2.55 0.08
CA PHE A 76 -10.05 -1.30 -0.01
C PHE A 76 -10.20 -0.66 1.38
N SER A 77 -10.17 0.67 1.41
CA SER A 77 -10.48 1.47 2.58
C SER A 77 -11.31 2.68 2.18
N ALA A 78 -12.37 2.97 2.93
CA ALA A 78 -13.17 4.18 2.73
C ALA A 78 -12.48 5.44 3.32
N ASP A 79 -11.64 5.25 4.35
CA ASP A 79 -11.07 6.34 5.16
C ASP A 79 -9.52 6.36 5.20
N GLY A 80 -8.87 5.36 4.61
CA GLY A 80 -7.42 5.19 4.59
C GLY A 80 -6.83 4.51 5.84
N THR A 81 -7.65 4.20 6.83
CA THR A 81 -7.21 3.61 8.11
C THR A 81 -7.75 2.20 8.35
N GLU A 82 -8.98 1.91 7.93
CA GLU A 82 -9.55 0.57 8.01
C GLU A 82 -9.50 -0.12 6.65
N TRP A 83 -8.82 -1.27 6.57
CA TRP A 83 -8.54 -1.95 5.31
C TRP A 83 -9.21 -3.32 5.25
N ILE A 84 -9.97 -3.56 4.18
CA ILE A 84 -10.67 -4.81 3.90
C ILE A 84 -10.05 -5.43 2.64
N GLU A 85 -9.53 -6.65 2.75
CA GLU A 85 -8.95 -7.37 1.60
C GLU A 85 -10.01 -7.61 0.51
N ASP A 86 -9.68 -7.28 -0.73
CA ASP A 86 -10.52 -7.59 -1.89
C ASP A 86 -10.44 -9.11 -2.17
N PRO A 87 -11.54 -9.77 -2.57
CA PRO A 87 -11.51 -11.20 -2.84
C PRO A 87 -10.67 -11.52 -4.08
N GLY A 88 -9.75 -12.49 -3.98
CA GLY A 88 -8.96 -13.02 -5.09
C GLY A 88 -7.66 -12.25 -5.39
N ARG A 89 -6.84 -12.79 -6.29
CA ARG A 89 -5.57 -12.17 -6.69
C ARG A 89 -5.76 -11.13 -7.78
N ARG A 90 -4.88 -10.11 -7.81
CA ARG A 90 -4.75 -9.16 -8.92
C ARG A 90 -3.76 -9.66 -9.95
N LEU A 91 -2.69 -10.29 -9.49
CA LEU A 91 -1.70 -11.01 -10.30
C LEU A 91 -1.25 -12.27 -9.57
N ASP A 92 -1.16 -13.39 -10.28
CA ASP A 92 -0.69 -14.66 -9.71
C ASP A 92 0.82 -14.65 -9.44
N MET A 93 1.58 -13.95 -10.28
CA MET A 93 3.02 -13.77 -10.12
C MET A 93 3.39 -12.29 -10.32
N GLY A 94 4.11 -11.74 -9.35
CA GLY A 94 4.52 -10.34 -9.33
C GLY A 94 4.78 -9.86 -7.90
N LEU A 95 5.63 -8.83 -7.78
CA LEU A 95 5.99 -8.15 -6.54
C LEU A 95 6.16 -6.65 -6.82
N ASP A 96 6.21 -5.85 -5.76
CA ASP A 96 6.50 -4.42 -5.78
C ASP A 96 5.55 -3.66 -6.71
N PRO A 97 4.22 -3.75 -6.48
CA PRO A 97 3.27 -3.06 -7.33
C PRO A 97 3.48 -1.54 -7.24
N THR A 98 3.26 -0.87 -8.36
CA THR A 98 3.06 0.58 -8.42
C THR A 98 1.94 0.86 -9.40
N VAL A 99 0.90 1.56 -8.95
CA VAL A 99 -0.31 1.84 -9.71
C VAL A 99 -0.43 3.34 -9.95
N VAL A 100 -0.70 3.70 -11.21
CA VAL A 100 -0.95 5.08 -11.59
C VAL A 100 -2.34 5.20 -12.20
N ARG A 101 -3.03 6.30 -11.90
CA ARG A 101 -4.28 6.67 -12.57
C ARG A 101 -3.94 7.39 -13.88
N MET A 102 -4.55 6.94 -14.96
CA MET A 102 -4.36 7.50 -16.29
C MET A 102 -5.35 8.66 -16.55
N PRO A 103 -5.07 9.57 -17.50
CA PRO A 103 -5.96 10.70 -17.81
C PRO A 103 -7.37 10.31 -18.25
N ASP A 104 -7.52 9.12 -18.85
CA ASP A 104 -8.81 8.56 -19.29
C ASP A 104 -9.62 7.92 -18.14
N GLY A 105 -9.13 8.01 -16.90
CA GLY A 105 -9.77 7.43 -15.73
C GLY A 105 -9.46 5.95 -15.50
N THR A 106 -8.69 5.31 -16.39
CA THR A 106 -8.21 3.94 -16.18
C THR A 106 -7.01 3.90 -15.23
N TYR A 107 -6.53 2.69 -14.95
CA TYR A 107 -5.41 2.45 -14.04
C TYR A 107 -4.38 1.56 -14.72
N ARG A 108 -3.10 1.82 -14.46
CA ARG A 108 -2.00 0.98 -14.93
C ARG A 108 -1.13 0.57 -13.75
N MET A 109 -0.85 -0.73 -13.67
CA MET A 109 0.07 -1.30 -12.68
C MET A 109 1.40 -1.65 -13.36
N TYR A 110 2.49 -1.21 -12.75
CA TYR A 110 3.85 -1.69 -12.97
C TYR A 110 4.23 -2.60 -11.79
N TYR A 111 5.01 -3.64 -12.06
CA TYR A 111 5.40 -4.63 -11.08
C TYR A 111 6.70 -5.30 -11.53
N ARG A 112 7.44 -5.89 -10.58
CA ARG A 112 8.56 -6.78 -10.92
C ARG A 112 8.11 -8.23 -10.90
N LEU A 113 8.68 -9.04 -11.79
CA LEU A 113 8.45 -10.49 -11.73
C LEU A 113 9.14 -11.07 -10.50
N ALA A 114 8.42 -11.94 -9.79
CA ALA A 114 9.05 -12.87 -8.88
C ALA A 114 9.77 -13.92 -9.75
N VAL A 115 11.07 -13.72 -10.01
CA VAL A 115 11.87 -14.76 -10.66
C VAL A 115 12.06 -15.84 -9.59
N ALA A 116 11.49 -17.03 -9.77
CA ALA A 116 11.97 -18.19 -9.04
C ALA A 116 13.46 -18.35 -9.39
N PRO A 117 14.38 -18.60 -8.43
CA PRO A 117 15.76 -18.90 -8.79
C PRO A 117 15.76 -20.04 -9.82
N PRO A 118 16.65 -20.02 -10.83
CA PRO A 118 16.80 -21.18 -11.70
C PRO A 118 17.03 -22.39 -10.81
N GLU A 119 16.25 -23.46 -10.97
CA GLU A 119 16.54 -24.74 -10.34
C GLU A 119 17.98 -25.12 -10.72
N ALA A 120 18.81 -25.39 -9.70
CA ALA A 120 20.16 -25.93 -9.85
C ALA A 120 20.14 -27.44 -9.64
#